data_AF-A0A3P1X2C4-F1
#
_entry.id   AF-A0A3P1X2C4-F1
#
_cell.length_a   1.000
_cell.length_b   1.000
_cell.length_c   1.000
_cell.angle_alpha   90.00
_cell.angle_beta   90.00
_cell.angle_gamma   90.00
#
_symmetry.space_group_name_H-M   'P 1'
#
loop_
_entity.id
_entity.type
_entity.pdbx_description
1 polymer ?
#
loop_
_entity_poly.entity_id
_entity_poly.type
_entity_poly.pdbx_seq_one_letter_code
_entity_poly.pdbx_strand_id
1 'polypeptide(L)'
;MSDWSGFSSRLLRVLLGLGDRSFVVILGREDGFFRVQLCVDGDVLVVQARVAGLDLDDPGVVGVLRGAGWVPGEPGGDYWEHDVELPAASSVYAGLVEDCVTVMRDVQGVSSPGELGYDAWRERELMVEGRVYSAEELEALDPGESPLVLDLGIELLR
;
A
#
# COMPACT_ATOMS: atom_id res chain seq x y z
N MET A 1 -23.74 1.01 8.59
CA MET A 1 -22.65 0.00 8.57
C MET A 1 -21.35 0.77 8.56
N SER A 2 -20.41 0.42 9.44
CA SER A 2 -19.24 1.25 9.75
C SER A 2 -18.39 1.50 8.50
N ASP A 3 -17.90 2.74 8.39
CA ASP A 3 -17.12 3.25 7.26
C ASP A 3 -15.92 2.33 6.92
N TRP A 4 -15.25 1.81 7.95
CA TRP A 4 -14.13 0.87 7.82
C TRP A 4 -14.44 -0.42 7.07
N SER A 5 -15.62 -1.04 7.26
CA SER A 5 -15.95 -2.29 6.57
C SER A 5 -16.16 -2.08 5.06
N GLY A 6 -16.74 -0.93 4.69
CA GLY A 6 -16.87 -0.53 3.29
C GLY A 6 -15.51 -0.27 2.65
N PHE A 7 -14.62 0.41 3.39
CA PHE A 7 -13.24 0.64 2.98
C PHE A 7 -12.45 -0.66 2.83
N SER A 8 -12.46 -1.59 3.79
CA SER A 8 -11.80 -2.90 3.68
C SER A 8 -12.25 -3.66 2.44
N SER A 9 -13.56 -3.68 2.16
CA SER A 9 -14.12 -4.37 0.99
C SER A 9 -13.65 -3.75 -0.33
N ARG A 10 -13.47 -2.42 -0.36
CA ARG A 10 -12.95 -1.69 -1.52
C ARG A 10 -11.46 -1.94 -1.71
N LEU A 11 -10.67 -1.83 -0.64
CA LEU A 11 -9.24 -2.09 -0.65
C LEU A 11 -8.95 -3.53 -1.10
N LEU A 12 -9.66 -4.52 -0.57
CA LEU A 12 -9.51 -5.92 -1.01
C LEU A 12 -9.72 -6.08 -2.52
N ARG A 13 -10.75 -5.46 -3.09
CA ARG A 13 -11.01 -5.51 -4.54
C ARG A 13 -9.90 -4.82 -5.34
N VAL A 14 -9.34 -3.73 -4.83
CA VAL A 14 -8.19 -3.05 -5.42
C VAL A 14 -6.97 -3.96 -5.40
N LEU A 15 -6.63 -4.59 -4.27
CA LEU A 15 -5.45 -5.46 -4.16
C LEU A 15 -5.56 -6.70 -5.06
N LEU A 16 -6.74 -7.29 -5.18
CA LEU A 16 -6.98 -8.42 -6.09
C LEU A 16 -6.86 -8.05 -7.57
N GLY A 17 -6.97 -6.76 -7.91
CA GLY A 17 -6.85 -6.24 -9.27
C GLY A 17 -5.58 -5.43 -9.52
N LEU A 18 -4.68 -5.32 -8.53
CA LEU A 18 -3.50 -4.50 -8.63
C LEU A 18 -2.49 -5.17 -9.57
N GLY A 19 -2.09 -4.46 -10.62
CA GLY A 19 -1.11 -4.95 -11.58
C GLY A 19 0.33 -4.68 -11.15
N ASP A 20 1.27 -5.29 -11.86
CA ASP A 20 2.70 -5.00 -11.72
C ASP A 20 3.01 -3.50 -11.90
N ARG A 21 4.10 -3.03 -11.27
CA ARG A 21 4.55 -1.62 -11.27
C ARG A 21 3.53 -0.62 -10.73
N SER A 22 2.47 -1.09 -10.08
CA SER A 22 1.42 -0.24 -9.52
C SER A 22 1.71 0.05 -8.06
N PHE A 23 1.65 1.33 -7.71
CA PHE A 23 1.86 1.86 -6.37
C PHE A 23 0.56 2.46 -5.88
N VAL A 24 0.23 2.17 -4.61
CA VAL A 24 -0.88 2.76 -3.90
C VAL A 24 -0.37 3.26 -2.57
N VAL A 25 -0.53 4.55 -2.30
CA VAL A 25 -0.16 5.18 -1.03
C VAL A 25 -1.43 5.71 -0.39
N ILE A 26 -1.80 5.15 0.75
CA ILE A 26 -2.90 5.64 1.59
C ILE A 26 -2.29 6.47 2.70
N LEU A 27 -2.75 7.69 2.89
CA LEU A 27 -2.19 8.63 3.87
C LEU A 27 -3.27 9.42 4.59
N GLY A 28 -2.92 9.95 5.78
CA GLY A 28 -3.77 10.88 6.50
C GLY A 28 -3.87 12.22 5.76
N ARG A 29 -5.08 12.78 5.62
CA ARG A 29 -5.28 14.08 4.94
C ARG A 29 -4.71 15.25 5.73
N GLU A 30 -4.78 15.18 7.05
CA GLU A 30 -4.25 16.21 7.96
C GLU A 30 -2.81 15.91 8.39
N ASP A 31 -2.41 14.64 8.39
CA ASP A 31 -1.09 14.15 8.80
C ASP A 31 -0.36 13.46 7.64
N GLY A 32 0.37 14.24 6.85
CA GLY A 32 1.15 13.72 5.70
C GLY A 32 2.35 12.84 6.07
N PHE A 33 2.59 12.57 7.36
CA PHE A 33 3.66 11.69 7.84
C PHE A 33 3.21 10.24 7.99
N PHE A 34 1.94 10.01 8.28
CA PHE A 34 1.36 8.66 8.32
C PHE A 34 1.08 8.18 6.90
N ARG A 35 1.53 6.96 6.57
CA ARG A 35 1.17 6.32 5.31
C ARG A 35 1.23 4.80 5.37
N VAL A 36 0.37 4.15 4.60
CA VAL A 36 0.48 2.75 4.19
C VAL A 36 0.70 2.73 2.68
N GLN A 37 1.82 2.17 2.24
CA GLN A 37 2.19 2.05 0.84
C GLN A 37 2.16 0.59 0.43
N LEU A 38 1.61 0.32 -0.76
CA LEU A 38 1.55 -0.99 -1.37
C LEU A 38 2.12 -0.92 -2.78
N CYS A 39 2.97 -1.87 -3.15
CA CYS A 39 3.56 -1.98 -4.48
C CYS A 39 3.65 -3.45 -4.88
N VAL A 40 3.33 -3.76 -6.13
CA VAL A 40 3.67 -5.06 -6.72
C VAL A 40 5.07 -4.94 -7.31
N ASP A 41 6.02 -5.66 -6.74
CA ASP A 41 7.39 -5.80 -7.24
C ASP A 41 7.63 -7.26 -7.62
N GLY A 42 7.44 -7.56 -8.92
CA GLY A 42 7.54 -8.92 -9.44
C GLY A 42 6.53 -9.87 -8.78
N ASP A 43 7.04 -10.88 -8.07
CA ASP A 43 6.25 -11.91 -7.40
C ASP A 43 5.97 -11.57 -5.92
N VAL A 44 6.09 -10.31 -5.52
CA VAL A 44 5.84 -9.86 -4.14
C VAL A 44 4.96 -8.62 -4.12
N LEU A 45 3.91 -8.65 -3.29
CA LEU A 45 3.21 -7.45 -2.86
C LEU A 45 3.94 -6.89 -1.63
N VAL A 46 4.74 -5.86 -1.86
CA VAL A 46 5.50 -5.14 -0.83
C VAL A 46 4.56 -4.16 -0.14
N VAL A 47 4.47 -4.25 1.19
CA VAL A 47 3.58 -3.39 1.99
C VAL A 47 4.37 -2.73 3.09
N GLN A 48 4.32 -1.40 3.14
CA GLN A 48 5.04 -0.61 4.11
C GLN A 48 4.11 0.32 4.88
N ALA A 49 4.26 0.39 6.20
CA ALA A 49 3.56 1.33 7.05
C ALA A 49 4.55 2.25 7.76
N ARG A 50 4.34 3.56 7.66
CA ARG A 50 4.97 4.56 8.53
C ARG A 50 3.91 5.16 9.42
N VAL A 51 4.13 5.09 10.73
CA VAL A 51 3.29 5.75 11.74
C VAL A 51 3.89 7.08 12.17
N ALA A 52 3.04 8.04 12.53
CA ALA A 52 3.45 9.41 12.83
C ALA A 52 3.15 9.77 14.28
N GLY A 53 4.10 10.44 14.95
CA GLY A 53 3.92 10.96 16.30
C GLY A 53 3.91 9.90 17.41
N LEU A 54 4.29 8.65 17.09
CA LEU A 54 4.34 7.54 18.01
C LEU A 54 5.78 7.12 18.29
N ASP A 55 6.03 6.66 19.52
CA ASP A 55 7.26 5.98 19.87
C ASP A 55 7.21 4.54 19.32
N LEU A 56 8.06 4.26 18.32
CA LEU A 56 8.14 2.96 17.67
C LEU A 56 8.77 1.88 18.55
N ASP A 57 9.42 2.27 19.65
CA ASP A 57 9.95 1.37 20.66
C ASP A 57 8.93 1.09 21.79
N ASP A 58 7.76 1.76 21.78
CA ASP A 58 6.69 1.50 22.76
C ASP A 58 6.20 0.04 22.65
N PRO A 59 6.27 -0.74 23.74
CA PRO A 59 5.90 -2.15 23.71
C PRO A 59 4.44 -2.42 23.32
N GLY A 60 3.53 -1.47 23.55
CA GLY A 60 2.13 -1.55 23.16
C GLY A 60 1.97 -1.41 21.64
N VAL A 61 2.61 -0.40 21.04
CA VAL A 61 2.64 -0.19 19.59
C VAL A 61 3.29 -1.39 18.89
N VAL A 62 4.47 -1.80 19.35
CA VAL A 62 5.20 -2.97 18.82
C VAL A 62 4.37 -4.24 18.94
N GLY A 63 3.67 -4.43 20.06
CA GLY A 63 2.82 -5.59 20.29
C GLY A 63 1.66 -5.68 19.31
N VAL A 64 0.98 -4.55 19.03
CA VAL A 64 -0.12 -4.49 18.06
C VAL A 64 0.40 -4.76 16.64
N LEU A 65 1.49 -4.10 16.23
CA LEU A 65 2.06 -4.27 14.90
C LEU A 65 2.50 -5.71 14.64
N ARG A 66 3.26 -6.31 15.56
CA ARG A 66 3.65 -7.72 15.45
C ARG A 66 2.47 -8.69 15.50
N GLY A 67 1.45 -8.37 16.29
CA GLY A 67 0.21 -9.15 16.37
C GLY A 67 -0.55 -9.16 15.04
N ALA A 68 -0.46 -8.08 14.28
CA ALA A 68 -1.00 -7.93 12.93
C ALA A 68 0.02 -8.29 11.83
N GLY A 69 1.03 -9.10 12.14
CA GLY A 69 1.97 -9.65 11.16
C GLY A 69 3.09 -8.70 10.67
N TRP A 70 3.10 -7.44 11.11
CA TRP A 70 4.11 -6.48 10.70
C TRP A 70 5.48 -6.77 11.34
N VAL A 71 6.53 -6.58 10.54
CA VAL A 71 7.92 -6.63 10.99
C VAL A 71 8.58 -5.26 10.86
N PRO A 72 9.55 -4.90 11.72
CA PRO A 72 10.34 -3.70 11.49
C PRO A 72 11.05 -3.80 10.13
N GLY A 73 11.06 -2.70 9.38
CA GLY A 73 11.86 -2.61 8.15
C GLY A 73 13.37 -2.63 8.43
N GLU A 74 14.15 -2.21 7.43
CA GLU A 74 15.61 -2.21 7.54
C GLU A 74 16.13 -1.45 8.79
N PRO A 75 17.26 -1.88 9.39
CA PRO A 75 17.84 -1.20 10.54
C PRO A 75 18.07 0.30 10.27
N GLY A 76 17.44 1.16 11.09
CA GLY A 76 17.50 2.62 10.93
C GLY A 76 16.37 3.21 10.08
N GLY A 77 15.49 2.37 9.53
CA GLY A 77 14.21 2.77 8.97
C GLY A 77 13.18 3.13 10.05
N ASP A 78 12.25 4.00 9.69
CA ASP A 78 11.12 4.45 10.51
C ASP A 78 9.78 3.87 9.98
N TYR A 79 9.83 2.66 9.43
CA TYR A 79 8.70 1.99 8.80
C TYR A 79 8.67 0.50 9.16
N TRP A 80 7.51 -0.10 8.91
CA TRP A 80 7.21 -1.51 9.13
C TRP A 80 6.81 -2.15 7.82
N GLU A 81 7.08 -3.45 7.68
CA GLU A 81 6.84 -4.22 6.47
C GLU A 81 5.84 -5.36 6.72
N HIS A 82 5.05 -5.69 5.70
CA HIS A 82 4.13 -6.81 5.70
C HIS A 82 3.98 -7.41 4.30
N ASP A 83 5.06 -7.99 3.79
CA ASP A 83 5.11 -8.50 2.42
C ASP A 83 4.29 -9.78 2.24
N VAL A 84 3.76 -9.95 1.03
CA VAL A 84 2.99 -11.13 0.62
C VAL A 84 3.54 -11.69 -0.70
N GLU A 85 3.96 -12.95 -0.69
CA GLU A 85 4.37 -13.67 -1.90
C GLU A 85 3.16 -13.89 -2.85
N LEU A 86 3.39 -13.70 -4.15
CA LEU A 86 2.39 -13.81 -5.20
C LEU A 86 2.65 -15.06 -6.08
N PRO A 87 1.58 -15.70 -6.61
CA PRO A 87 0.18 -15.41 -6.35
C PRO A 87 -0.27 -15.92 -4.97
N ALA A 88 -1.03 -15.09 -4.24
CA ALA A 88 -1.60 -15.45 -2.94
C ALA A 88 -3.08 -15.85 -3.02
N ALA A 89 -3.56 -16.63 -2.05
CA ALA A 89 -4.98 -16.90 -1.91
C ALA A 89 -5.75 -15.64 -1.49
N SER A 90 -7.02 -15.51 -1.90
CA SER A 90 -7.86 -14.35 -1.55
C SER A 90 -8.00 -14.12 -0.03
N SER A 91 -7.90 -15.18 0.78
CA SER A 91 -7.90 -15.09 2.24
C SER A 91 -6.65 -14.39 2.80
N VAL A 92 -5.50 -14.50 2.11
CA VAL A 92 -4.27 -13.80 2.49
C VAL A 92 -4.42 -12.30 2.26
N TYR A 93 -4.95 -11.90 1.10
CA TYR A 93 -5.29 -10.50 0.85
C TYR A 93 -6.31 -9.95 1.86
N ALA A 94 -7.31 -10.74 2.22
CA ALA A 94 -8.30 -10.33 3.23
C ALA A 94 -7.65 -10.10 4.60
N GLY A 95 -6.72 -10.97 5.02
CA GLY A 95 -5.92 -10.77 6.23
C GLY A 95 -5.10 -9.49 6.17
N LEU A 96 -4.31 -9.33 5.10
CA LEU A 96 -3.48 -8.14 4.88
C LEU A 96 -4.29 -6.83 4.93
N VAL A 97 -5.50 -6.82 4.38
CA VAL A 97 -6.39 -5.64 4.44
C VAL A 97 -6.78 -5.32 5.88
N GLU A 98 -7.14 -6.33 6.69
CA GLU A 98 -7.44 -6.12 8.10
C GLU A 98 -6.21 -5.66 8.88
N ASP A 99 -5.02 -6.15 8.54
CA ASP A 99 -3.76 -5.74 9.16
C ASP A 99 -3.42 -4.27 8.81
N CYS A 100 -3.63 -3.85 7.56
CA CYS A 100 -3.53 -2.45 7.15
C CYS A 100 -4.53 -1.55 7.88
N VAL A 101 -5.78 -2.00 8.01
CA VAL A 101 -6.82 -1.26 8.75
C VAL A 101 -6.51 -1.17 10.23
N THR A 102 -5.92 -2.21 10.83
CA THR A 102 -5.44 -2.20 12.22
C THR A 102 -4.38 -1.12 12.42
N VAL A 103 -3.42 -1.00 11.50
CA VAL A 103 -2.42 0.08 11.55
C VAL A 103 -3.08 1.46 11.46
N MET A 104 -3.99 1.67 10.50
CA MET A 104 -4.67 2.96 10.32
C MET A 104 -5.55 3.33 11.53
N ARG A 105 -6.40 2.41 11.97
CA ARG A 105 -7.43 2.66 12.98
C ARG A 105 -6.89 2.57 14.40
N ASP A 106 -6.18 1.49 14.71
CA ASP A 106 -5.84 1.14 16.09
C ASP A 106 -4.47 1.65 16.51
N VAL A 107 -3.52 1.74 15.57
CA VAL A 107 -2.17 2.27 15.86
C VAL A 107 -2.12 3.78 15.62
N GLN A 108 -2.40 4.24 14.41
CA GLN A 108 -2.35 5.67 14.10
C GLN A 108 -3.51 6.45 14.72
N GLY A 109 -4.64 5.80 15.02
CA GLY A 109 -5.80 6.45 15.64
C GLY A 109 -6.70 7.19 14.65
N VAL A 110 -6.65 6.85 13.36
CA VAL A 110 -7.57 7.42 12.36
C VAL A 110 -9.00 7.02 12.73
N SER A 111 -9.89 8.01 12.89
CA SER A 111 -11.23 7.74 13.41
C SER A 111 -12.16 7.20 12.31
N SER A 112 -11.96 7.64 11.07
CA SER A 112 -12.74 7.21 9.91
C SER A 112 -11.93 7.20 8.61
N PRO A 113 -12.22 6.31 7.64
CA PRO A 113 -11.66 6.35 6.30
C PRO A 113 -11.78 7.71 5.60
N GLY A 114 -12.80 8.53 5.91
CA GLY A 114 -12.96 9.88 5.35
C GLY A 114 -11.83 10.87 5.71
N GLU A 115 -11.03 10.57 6.72
CA GLU A 115 -9.81 11.30 7.09
C GLU A 115 -8.58 10.88 6.25
N LEU A 116 -8.73 9.84 5.42
CA LEU A 116 -7.69 9.34 4.53
C LEU A 116 -7.88 9.88 3.12
N GLY A 117 -6.76 10.00 2.41
CA GLY A 117 -6.73 10.09 0.96
C GLY A 117 -5.72 9.09 0.39
N TYR A 118 -5.66 9.01 -0.92
CA TYR A 118 -4.68 8.16 -1.59
C TYR A 118 -4.03 8.85 -2.78
N ASP A 119 -2.79 8.46 -3.03
CA ASP A 119 -2.07 8.68 -4.28
C ASP A 119 -1.83 7.31 -4.91
N ALA A 120 -1.99 7.19 -6.23
CA ALA A 120 -1.69 5.95 -6.92
C ALA A 120 -1.15 6.21 -8.33
N TRP A 121 -0.25 5.35 -8.78
CA TRP A 121 0.31 5.41 -10.12
C TRP A 121 0.77 4.03 -10.56
N ARG A 122 0.86 3.81 -11.88
CA ARG A 122 1.60 2.71 -12.47
C ARG A 122 2.85 3.28 -13.13
N GLU A 123 4.03 2.83 -12.72
CA GLU A 123 5.26 3.26 -13.37
C GLU A 123 5.29 2.81 -14.83
N ARG A 124 6.02 3.55 -15.67
CA ARG A 124 6.27 3.15 -17.06
C ARG A 124 7.11 1.87 -17.11
N GLU A 125 6.98 1.14 -18.21
CA GLU A 125 7.86 0.02 -18.48
C GLU A 125 9.25 0.55 -18.84
N LEU A 126 10.28 0.03 -18.17
CA LEU A 126 11.65 0.42 -18.41
C LEU A 126 12.30 -0.49 -19.43
N MET A 127 13.20 0.07 -20.23
CA MET A 127 14.04 -0.73 -21.11
C MET A 127 14.95 -1.63 -20.27
N VAL A 128 14.92 -2.92 -20.56
CA VAL A 128 15.90 -3.90 -20.04
C VAL A 128 17.30 -3.51 -20.51
N GLU A 129 18.23 -3.36 -19.56
CA GLU A 129 19.63 -3.03 -19.84
C GLU A 129 20.27 -4.08 -20.77
N GLY A 130 21.02 -3.61 -21.77
CA GLY A 130 21.71 -4.48 -22.73
C GLY A 130 20.84 -5.06 -23.85
N ARG A 131 19.51 -4.85 -23.83
CA ARG A 131 18.63 -5.19 -24.96
C ARG A 131 18.56 -4.04 -25.96
N VAL A 132 18.65 -4.37 -27.26
CA VAL A 132 18.40 -3.42 -28.34
C VAL A 132 16.91 -3.43 -28.67
N TYR A 133 16.32 -2.24 -28.79
CA TYR A 133 14.90 -2.04 -29.13
C TYR A 133 14.78 -1.39 -30.50
N SER A 134 13.83 -1.84 -31.30
CA SER A 134 13.34 -1.13 -32.48
C SER A 134 12.45 0.05 -32.07
N ALA A 135 12.17 0.96 -33.02
CA ALA A 135 11.26 2.09 -32.76
C ALA A 135 9.85 1.62 -32.38
N GLU A 136 9.34 0.57 -33.04
CA GLU A 136 8.03 -0.03 -32.74
C GLU A 136 7.99 -0.63 -31.33
N GLU A 137 9.07 -1.31 -30.89
CA GLU A 137 9.15 -1.85 -29.53
C GLU A 137 9.20 -0.74 -28.47
N LEU A 138 9.84 0.40 -28.75
CA LEU A 138 9.86 1.55 -27.83
C LEU A 138 8.49 2.21 -27.72
N GLU A 139 7.75 2.30 -28.83
CA GLU A 139 6.38 2.83 -28.85
C GLU A 139 5.37 1.90 -28.16
N ALA A 140 5.66 0.60 -28.13
CA ALA A 140 4.82 -0.40 -27.46
C ALA A 140 5.01 -0.48 -25.95
N LEU A 141 6.09 0.09 -25.39
CA LEU A 141 6.32 0.11 -23.95
C LEU A 141 5.18 0.86 -23.25
N ASP A 142 4.67 0.26 -22.17
CA ASP A 142 3.62 0.88 -21.36
C ASP A 142 4.13 2.21 -20.78
N PRO A 143 3.53 3.36 -21.10
CA PRO A 143 3.99 4.66 -20.60
C PRO A 143 3.71 4.85 -19.11
N GLY A 144 3.00 3.91 -18.47
CA GLY A 144 2.51 4.06 -17.10
C GLY A 144 1.26 4.93 -17.03
N GLU A 145 0.79 5.16 -15.81
CA GLU A 145 -0.42 5.93 -15.54
C GLU A 145 -0.25 6.70 -14.23
N SER A 146 -0.45 8.02 -14.26
CA SER A 146 -0.42 8.86 -13.06
C SER A 146 -1.37 10.06 -13.25
N PRO A 147 -2.44 10.17 -12.45
CA PRO A 147 -2.84 9.23 -11.40
C PRO A 147 -3.50 7.94 -11.92
N LEU A 148 -3.35 6.85 -11.16
CA LEU A 148 -4.11 5.63 -11.33
C LEU A 148 -5.41 5.71 -10.51
N VAL A 149 -6.56 5.72 -11.18
CA VAL A 149 -7.86 5.91 -10.51
C VAL A 149 -8.37 4.60 -9.92
N LEU A 150 -8.57 4.56 -8.60
CA LEU A 150 -8.97 3.37 -7.85
C LEU A 150 -10.29 3.59 -7.09
N ASP A 151 -11.12 2.54 -7.00
CA ASP A 151 -12.35 2.55 -6.20
C ASP A 151 -12.08 2.23 -4.72
N LEU A 152 -11.34 3.12 -4.03
CA LEU A 152 -11.07 2.99 -2.59
C LEU A 152 -12.16 3.61 -1.71
N GLY A 153 -13.05 4.44 -2.27
CA GLY A 153 -14.08 5.15 -1.53
C GLY A 153 -13.57 6.30 -0.65
N ILE A 154 -12.31 6.68 -0.84
CA ILE A 154 -11.63 7.83 -0.22
C ILE A 154 -11.09 8.76 -1.32
N GLU A 155 -10.68 9.98 -0.97
CA GLU A 155 -10.27 11.02 -1.92
C GLU A 155 -8.95 10.67 -2.63
N LEU A 156 -8.91 10.81 -3.96
CA LEU A 156 -7.66 10.82 -4.73
C LEU A 156 -6.99 12.18 -4.54
N LEU A 157 -5.79 12.20 -3.95
CA LEU A 157 -5.10 13.44 -3.62
C LEU A 157 -4.24 13.97 -4.79
N ARG A 158 -3.64 13.07 -5.59
CA ARG A 158 -2.85 13.39 -6.78
C ARG A 158 -3.01 12.37 -7.88
#